data_AF-A0A5J5GIY8-F1
#
_entry.id   AF-A0A5J5GIY8-F1
#
_cell.length_a   1.000
_cell.length_b   1.000
_cell.length_c   1.000
_cell.angle_alpha   90.00
_cell.angle_beta   90.00
_cell.angle_gamma   90.00
#
_symmetry.space_group_name_H-M   'P 1'
#
loop_
_entity.id
_entity.type
_entity.pdbx_description
1 polymer ?
#
loop_
_entity_poly.entity_id
_entity_poly.type
_entity_poly.pdbx_seq_one_letter_code
_entity_poly.pdbx_strand_id
1 'polypeptide(L)' 'MDKTEGLRDKAASIKERETLGQETQELLDELLEALAESERSNRALRRAALKAAGTGGMSTRLKDALYE' A
#
# COMPACT_ATOMS: atom_id res chain seq x y z
N MET A 1 -4.08 -11.20 3.20
CA MET A 1 -3.45 -10.28 4.16
C MET A 1 -2.99 -9.06 3.39
N ASP A 2 -3.39 -7.87 3.83
CA ASP A 2 -2.94 -6.63 3.19
C ASP A 2 -1.42 -6.53 3.37
N LYS A 3 -0.68 -6.13 2.32
CA LYS A 3 0.79 -6.14 2.36
C LYS A 3 1.31 -5.16 3.40
N THR A 4 0.60 -4.05 3.59
CA THR A 4 0.83 -3.08 4.67
C THR A 4 0.59 -3.65 6.06
N GLU A 5 -0.43 -4.49 6.23
CA GLU A 5 -0.76 -5.10 7.53
C GLU A 5 0.39 -6.01 7.99
N GLY A 6 0.90 -6.87 7.10
CA GLY A 6 2.07 -7.70 7.41
C GLY A 6 3.37 -6.92 7.63
N LEU A 7 3.48 -5.69 7.10
CA LEU A 7 4.62 -4.81 7.38
C LEU A 7 4.49 -4.11 8.73
N ARG A 8 3.27 -3.76 9.15
CA ARG A 8 2.99 -3.22 10.50
C ARG A 8 3.32 -4.24 11.57
N ASP A 9 2.92 -5.50 11.39
CA ASP A 9 3.22 -6.58 12.34
C ASP A 9 4.73 -6.78 12.50
N LYS A 10 5.48 -6.75 11.39
CA LYS A 10 6.95 -6.81 11.42
C LYS A 10 7.55 -5.61 12.12
N ALA A 11 7.07 -4.41 11.83
CA ALA A 11 7.54 -3.19 12.49
C ALA A 11 7.29 -3.23 14.00
N ALA A 12 6.12 -3.69 14.44
CA ALA A 12 5.81 -3.89 15.86
C ALA A 12 6.82 -4.85 16.52
N SER A 13 7.09 -5.99 15.88
CA SER A 13 8.10 -6.96 16.38
C SER A 13 9.52 -6.39 16.45
N ILE A 14 9.86 -5.42 15.60
CA ILE A 14 11.17 -4.75 15.61
C ILE A 14 11.21 -3.69 16.73
N LYS A 15 10.11 -2.99 16.97
CA LYS A 15 9.99 -2.00 18.06
C LYS A 15 10.03 -2.65 19.44
N GLU A 16 9.37 -3.78 19.61
CA GLU A 16 9.38 -4.58 20.85
C GLU A 16 10.78 -5.07 21.25
N ARG A 17 11.69 -5.19 20.28
CA ARG A 17 13.08 -5.60 20.56
C ARG A 17 13.93 -4.47 21.15
N GLU A 18 13.37 -3.27 21.35
CA GLU A 18 14.03 -2.05 21.88
C GLU A 18 15.34 -1.67 21.16
N THR A 19 15.57 -2.22 19.96
CA THR A 19 16.79 -1.98 19.17
C THR A 19 16.80 -0.62 18.47
N LEU A 20 15.65 0.05 18.40
CA LEU A 20 15.48 1.30 17.69
C LEU A 20 15.30 2.45 18.69
N GLY A 21 16.07 3.53 18.51
CA GLY A 21 15.83 4.78 19.24
C GLY A 21 14.49 5.42 18.85
N GLN A 22 13.96 6.29 19.71
CA GLN A 22 12.64 6.90 19.56
C GLN A 22 12.43 7.57 18.19
N GLU A 23 13.39 8.38 17.74
CA GLU A 23 13.34 9.06 16.42
C GLU A 23 13.20 8.05 15.27
N THR A 24 13.87 6.90 15.35
CA THR A 24 13.76 5.85 14.33
C THR A 24 12.40 5.15 14.38
N GLN A 25 11.80 5.00 15.56
CA GLN A 25 10.47 4.44 15.70
C GLN A 25 9.38 5.37 15.15
N GLU A 26 9.53 6.68 15.37
CA GLU A 26 8.66 7.73 14.83
C GLU A 26 8.74 7.76 13.29
N LEU A 27 9.96 7.81 12.74
CA LEU A 27 10.16 7.74 11.29
C LEU A 27 9.55 6.47 10.67
N LEU A 28 9.67 5.33 11.36
CA LEU A 28 9.08 4.07 10.90
C LEU A 28 7.55 4.12 10.86
N ASP A 29 6.91 4.79 11.84
CA ASP A 29 5.46 4.98 11.83
C ASP A 29 5.02 5.89 10.69
N GLU A 30 5.71 7.01 10.48
CA GLU A 30 5.43 7.94 9.38
C GLU A 30 5.52 7.23 8.02
N LEU A 31 6.55 6.39 7.82
CA LEU A 31 6.73 5.62 6.59
C LEU A 31 5.62 4.59 6.38
N LEU A 32 5.17 3.91 7.45
CA LEU A 32 4.07 2.94 7.38
C LEU A 32 2.72 3.63 7.09
N GLU A 33 2.52 4.83 7.62
CA GLU A 33 1.34 5.64 7.34
C GLU A 33 1.33 6.14 5.89
N ALA A 34 2.45 6.68 5.42
CA ALA A 34 2.61 7.10 4.02
C ALA A 34 2.41 5.94 3.03
N LEU A 35 2.91 4.74 3.36
CA LEU A 35 2.71 3.55 2.55
C LEU A 35 1.23 3.14 2.50
N ALA A 36 0.54 3.15 3.64
CA ALA A 36 -0.89 2.84 3.69
C ALA A 36 -1.73 3.82 2.87
N GLU A 37 -1.40 5.11 2.93
CA GLU A 37 -2.06 6.11 2.09
C GLU A 37 -1.79 5.89 0.60
N SER A 38 -0.54 5.60 0.24
CA SER A 38 -0.16 5.27 -1.14
C SER A 38 -0.92 4.06 -1.67
N GLU A 39 -1.06 2.99 -0.88
CA GLU A 39 -1.84 1.81 -1.28
C GLU A 39 -3.34 2.09 -1.39
N ARG A 40 -3.92 2.93 -0.52
CA ARG A 40 -5.31 3.40 -0.64
C ARG A 40 -5.51 4.18 -1.94
N SER A 41 -4.63 5.14 -2.21
CA SER A 41 -4.65 5.96 -3.42
C SER A 41 -4.49 5.11 -4.68
N ASN A 42 -3.54 4.17 -4.68
CA ASN A 42 -3.31 3.25 -5.80
C ASN A 42 -4.57 2.40 -6.08
N ARG A 43 -5.20 1.85 -5.04
CA ARG A 43 -6.47 1.11 -5.18
C ARG A 43 -7.60 1.98 -5.72
N ALA A 44 -7.67 3.24 -5.32
CA ALA A 44 -8.67 4.19 -5.85
C ALA A 44 -8.43 4.50 -7.34
N LEU A 45 -7.17 4.74 -7.72
CA LEU A 45 -6.76 4.98 -9.11
C LEU A 45 -7.03 3.76 -10.00
N ARG A 46 -6.71 2.55 -9.54
CA ARG A 46 -7.02 1.31 -10.29
C ARG A 46 -8.51 1.17 -10.55
N ARG A 47 -9.35 1.42 -9.53
CA ARG A 47 -10.82 1.41 -9.67
C ARG A 47 -11.30 2.47 -10.66
N ALA A 48 -10.76 3.67 -10.60
CA ALA A 48 -11.10 4.74 -11.54
C ALA A 48 -10.70 4.40 -12.98
N ALA A 49 -9.51 3.85 -13.18
CA ALA A 49 -9.01 3.40 -14.48
C ALA A 49 -9.88 2.26 -15.05
N LEU A 50 -10.23 1.25 -14.24
CA LEU A 50 -11.13 0.17 -14.63
C LEU A 50 -12.52 0.70 -15.04
N LYS A 51 -13.06 1.67 -14.28
CA LYS A 51 -14.35 2.30 -14.60
C LYS A 51 -14.29 3.05 -15.94
N ALA A 52 -13.23 3.81 -16.19
CA ALA A 52 -13.03 4.51 -17.46
C ALA A 52 -12.82 3.54 -18.65
N ALA A 53 -12.12 2.43 -18.43
CA ALA A 53 -11.89 1.39 -19.42
C ALA A 53 -13.14 0.54 -19.76
N GLY A 54 -14.19 0.61 -18.95
CA GLY A 54 -15.51 0.05 -19.27
C GLY A 54 -16.24 0.83 -20.37
N THR A 55 -15.89 2.11 -20.57
CA THR A 55 -16.55 3.03 -21.51
C THR A 55 -15.79 3.28 -22.81
N GLY A 56 -14.49 2.93 -22.88
CA GLY A 56 -13.66 3.05 -24.08
C GLY A 56 -12.70 1.87 -24.19
N GLY A 57 -12.63 1.25 -25.38
CA GLY A 57 -11.91 0.01 -25.63
C GLY A 57 -10.44 0.05 -25.17
N MET A 58 -10.15 -0.59 -24.04
CA MET A 58 -8.80 -0.75 -23.49
C MET A 58 -8.30 -2.18 -23.75
N SER A 59 -7.00 -2.35 -23.99
CA SER A 59 -6.35 -3.65 -24.18
C SER A 59 -6.54 -4.57 -22.97
N THR A 60 -6.87 -5.85 -23.20
CA THR A 60 -7.12 -6.87 -22.17
C THR A 60 -5.97 -7.00 -21.18
N ARG A 61 -4.71 -6.92 -21.64
CA ARG A 61 -3.52 -6.97 -20.77
C ARG A 61 -3.48 -5.87 -19.70
N LEU A 62 -4.01 -4.69 -20.02
CA LEU A 62 -4.04 -3.57 -19.08
C LEU A 62 -5.18 -3.70 -18.07
N LYS A 63 -6.30 -4.35 -18.43
CA LYS A 63 -7.33 -4.73 -17.47
C LYS A 63 -6.79 -5.77 -16.49
N ASP A 64 -6.13 -6.81 -16.98
CA ASP A 64 -5.58 -7.88 -16.14
C ASP A 64 -4.59 -7.34 -15.11
N ALA A 65 -3.67 -6.45 -15.52
CA ALA A 65 -2.71 -5.80 -14.62
C ALA A 65 -3.35 -4.85 -13.57
N LEU A 66 -4.61 -4.43 -13.75
CA LEU A 66 -5.35 -3.60 -12.80
C LEU A 66 -6.18 -4.43 -11.81
N TYR A 67 -6.41 -5.72 -12.10
CA TYR A 67 -7.14 -6.65 -11.24
C TYR A 67 -6.24 -7.45 -10.29
N GLU A 68 -4.94 -7.58 -10.58
CA GLU A 68 -3.89 -8.10 -9.67
C GLU A 68 -3.52 -7.10 -8.55
#